data_AF-A0A941MZT1-F1
#
_entry.id   AF-A0A941MZT1-F1
#
_cell.length_a   1.000
_cell.length_b   1.000
_cell.length_c   1.000
_cell.angle_alpha   90.00
_cell.angle_beta   90.00
_cell.angle_gamma   90.00
#
_symmetry.space_group_name_H-M   'P 1'
#
loop_
_entity.id
_entity.type
_entity.pdbx_description
1 polymer ?
#
loop_
_entity_poly.entity_id
_entity_poly.type
_entity_poly.pdbx_seq_one_letter_code
_entity_poly.pdbx_strand_id
1 'polypeptide(L)'
;ELTQRVNQRWADTVRPPWAAERRRRLGLRHRLSQLQSLAGTRPQDVSLHWELACLVKILEGRAALPPYLEKLLERQPPHRPAAFEWALLKVTRGNEQGAAMLESLVDQQRDSYYEPACQALRAYYQLTGHFEEMRDMEARLDGRDAWTDWMREGHRRLSSRMPCLPHGLTEGELAPVRQVIGEEPLLQGAWLALAGNQPAGSPRLFLLCISTSAEPKLFRDRGAESRSARRLVGKISLPGRVIIIVPQGSDRALARRVMALPGSQIELHRGSPAD
;
A
#
# COMPACT_ATOMS: atom_id res chain seq x y z
N GLU A 1 -27.48 -46.70 14.44
CA GLU A 1 -26.09 -46.43 14.89
C GLU A 1 -25.26 -45.59 13.92
N LEU A 2 -25.18 -45.93 12.63
CA LEU A 2 -24.40 -45.15 11.64
C LEU A 2 -24.82 -43.68 11.53
N THR A 3 -26.14 -43.41 11.47
CA THR A 3 -26.69 -42.04 11.43
C THR A 3 -26.27 -41.19 12.65
N GLN A 4 -26.23 -41.81 13.83
CA GLN A 4 -25.85 -41.12 15.06
C GLN A 4 -24.35 -40.77 15.07
N ARG A 5 -23.49 -41.68 14.58
CA ARG A 5 -22.05 -41.43 14.44
C ARG A 5 -21.75 -40.35 13.40
N VAL A 6 -22.48 -40.33 12.28
CA VAL A 6 -22.34 -39.27 11.26
C VAL A 6 -22.78 -37.91 11.81
N ASN A 7 -23.93 -37.86 12.49
CA ASN A 7 -24.43 -36.62 13.10
C ASN A 7 -23.47 -36.09 14.18
N GLN A 8 -22.92 -36.97 15.01
CA GLN A 8 -21.97 -36.58 16.05
C GLN A 8 -20.68 -36.01 15.44
N ARG A 9 -20.11 -36.69 14.44
CA ARG A 9 -18.90 -36.23 13.75
C ARG A 9 -19.10 -34.90 13.03
N TRP A 10 -20.26 -34.72 12.39
CA TRP A 10 -20.63 -33.45 11.77
C TRP A 10 -20.77 -32.34 12.82
N ALA A 11 -21.45 -32.60 13.94
CA ALA A 11 -21.58 -31.66 15.04
C ALA A 11 -20.22 -31.26 15.63
N ASP A 12 -19.32 -32.22 15.84
CA ASP A 12 -17.98 -31.96 16.39
C ASP A 12 -17.12 -31.14 15.42
N THR A 13 -17.37 -31.24 14.11
CA THR A 13 -16.65 -30.47 13.08
C THR A 13 -17.21 -29.05 12.93
N VAL A 14 -18.54 -28.89 12.98
CA VAL A 14 -19.22 -27.62 12.68
C VAL A 14 -19.41 -26.74 13.92
N ARG A 15 -19.61 -27.33 15.11
CA ARG A 15 -19.88 -26.58 16.34
C ARG A 15 -18.74 -25.64 16.77
N PRO A 16 -17.45 -26.03 16.72
CA PRO A 16 -16.36 -25.12 17.08
C PRO A 16 -16.27 -23.84 16.22
N PRO A 17 -16.24 -23.90 14.87
CA PRO A 17 -16.18 -22.69 14.06
C PRO A 17 -17.43 -21.81 14.22
N TRP A 18 -18.61 -22.41 14.35
CA TRP A 18 -19.84 -21.67 14.64
C TRP A 18 -19.79 -20.93 15.99
N ALA A 19 -19.32 -21.59 17.05
CA ALA A 19 -19.18 -20.98 18.37
C ALA A 19 -18.13 -19.86 18.39
N ALA A 20 -17.05 -20.00 17.62
CA ALA A 20 -16.04 -18.96 17.44
C ALA A 20 -16.63 -17.74 16.71
N GLU A 21 -17.31 -17.94 15.58
CA GLU A 21 -17.93 -16.87 14.81
C GLU A 21 -19.05 -16.17 15.61
N ARG A 22 -19.86 -16.92 16.37
CA ARG A 22 -20.86 -16.34 17.28
C ARG A 22 -20.22 -15.44 18.34
N ARG A 23 -19.15 -15.89 19.00
CA ARG A 23 -18.42 -15.10 20.00
C ARG A 23 -17.82 -13.84 19.37
N ARG A 24 -17.23 -13.95 18.19
CA ARG A 24 -16.69 -12.82 17.43
C ARG A 24 -17.78 -11.78 17.12
N ARG A 25 -18.93 -12.21 16.59
CA ARG A 25 -20.07 -11.32 16.29
C ARG A 25 -20.63 -10.63 17.54
N LEU A 26 -20.72 -11.33 18.67
CA LEU A 26 -21.13 -10.73 19.94
C LEU A 26 -20.14 -9.64 20.39
N GLY A 27 -18.84 -9.90 20.30
CA GLY A 27 -17.81 -8.92 20.62
C GLY A 27 -17.88 -7.67 19.73
N LEU A 28 -18.08 -7.86 18.43
CA LEU A 28 -18.25 -6.75 17.48
C LEU A 28 -19.51 -5.92 17.78
N ARG A 29 -20.63 -6.55 18.13
CA ARG A 29 -21.87 -5.85 18.51
C ARG A 29 -21.68 -5.01 19.78
N HIS A 30 -20.99 -5.57 20.78
CA HIS A 30 -20.67 -4.83 22.00
C HIS A 30 -19.76 -3.63 21.71
N ARG A 31 -18.75 -3.79 20.85
CA ARG A 31 -17.90 -2.67 20.41
C ARG A 31 -18.72 -1.62 19.66
N LEU A 32 -19.63 -2.05 18.77
CA LEU A 32 -20.51 -1.14 18.03
C LEU A 32 -21.36 -0.29 18.99
N SER A 33 -21.99 -0.90 20.00
CA SER A 33 -22.78 -0.14 20.98
C SER A 33 -21.93 0.84 21.79
N GLN A 34 -20.70 0.48 22.14
CA GLN A 34 -19.77 1.40 22.81
C GLN A 34 -19.42 2.60 21.91
N LEU A 35 -19.08 2.35 20.64
CA LEU A 35 -18.75 3.42 19.70
C LEU A 35 -19.94 4.32 19.39
N GLN A 36 -21.16 3.77 19.31
CA GLN A 36 -22.37 4.57 19.13
C GLN A 36 -22.59 5.56 20.29
N SER A 37 -22.41 5.10 21.54
CA SER A 37 -22.49 5.97 22.72
C SER A 37 -21.38 7.04 22.72
N LEU A 38 -20.16 6.67 22.34
CA LEU A 38 -19.05 7.60 22.26
C LEU A 38 -19.20 8.61 21.10
N ALA A 39 -19.74 8.21 19.95
CA ALA A 39 -20.02 9.09 18.82
C ALA A 39 -21.01 10.19 19.19
N GLY A 40 -21.99 9.88 20.06
CA GLY A 40 -22.93 10.86 20.60
C GLY A 40 -22.27 11.92 21.48
N THR A 41 -21.20 11.57 22.20
CA THR A 41 -20.48 12.50 23.09
C THR A 41 -19.30 13.21 22.41
N ARG A 42 -18.76 12.64 21.34
CA ARG A 42 -17.61 13.18 20.58
C ARG A 42 -17.94 13.28 19.09
N PRO A 43 -18.84 14.19 18.69
CA PRO A 43 -19.28 14.31 17.29
C PRO A 43 -18.16 14.74 16.33
N GLN A 44 -17.11 15.41 16.80
CA GLN A 44 -16.04 15.89 15.92
C GLN A 44 -14.95 14.86 15.63
N ASP A 45 -14.94 13.71 16.32
CA ASP A 45 -13.90 12.70 16.15
C ASP A 45 -14.14 11.85 14.89
N VAL A 46 -13.50 12.23 13.78
CA VAL A 46 -13.69 11.55 12.48
C VAL A 46 -13.20 10.10 12.52
N SER A 47 -12.10 9.82 13.23
CA SER A 47 -11.55 8.47 13.34
C SER A 47 -12.55 7.53 14.00
N LEU A 48 -13.24 8.01 15.05
CA LEU A 48 -14.27 7.26 15.74
C LEU A 48 -15.47 6.97 14.81
N HIS A 49 -15.93 7.96 14.04
CA HIS A 49 -17.05 7.78 13.11
C HIS A 49 -16.69 6.81 11.97
N TRP A 50 -15.44 6.83 11.51
CA TRP A 50 -14.95 5.87 10.54
C TRP A 50 -14.87 4.44 11.10
N GLU A 51 -14.39 4.26 12.34
CA GLU A 51 -14.39 2.95 13.02
C GLU A 51 -15.82 2.41 13.15
N LEU A 52 -16.76 3.28 13.51
CA LEU A 52 -18.17 2.93 13.60
C LEU A 52 -18.72 2.47 12.23
N ALA A 53 -18.46 3.22 11.15
CA ALA A 53 -18.86 2.83 9.80
C ALA A 53 -18.26 1.47 9.40
N CYS A 54 -16.98 1.22 9.70
CA CYS A 54 -16.34 -0.08 9.48
C CYS A 54 -17.05 -1.22 10.20
N LEU A 55 -17.45 -1.04 11.46
CA LEU A 55 -18.18 -2.07 12.22
C LEU A 55 -19.58 -2.32 11.67
N VAL A 56 -20.31 -1.27 11.28
CA VAL A 56 -21.62 -1.39 10.63
C VAL A 56 -21.48 -2.19 9.33
N LYS A 57 -20.49 -1.87 8.49
CA LYS A 57 -20.21 -2.62 7.25
C LYS A 57 -19.99 -4.11 7.53
N ILE A 58 -19.28 -4.46 8.60
CA ILE A 58 -18.98 -5.86 8.95
C ILE A 58 -20.23 -6.57 9.47
N LEU A 59 -21.05 -5.92 10.30
CA LEU A 59 -22.17 -6.54 11.00
C LEU A 59 -23.47 -6.57 10.18
N GLU A 60 -23.74 -5.49 9.44
CA GLU A 60 -25.00 -5.23 8.74
C GLU A 60 -24.82 -5.21 7.21
N GLY A 61 -23.57 -5.14 6.75
CA GLY A 61 -23.24 -5.10 5.34
C GLY A 61 -23.14 -3.67 4.79
N ARG A 62 -22.71 -3.58 3.53
CA ARG A 62 -22.41 -2.29 2.88
C ARG A 62 -23.64 -1.42 2.67
N ALA A 63 -24.83 -2.02 2.53
CA ALA A 63 -26.08 -1.30 2.31
C ALA A 63 -26.50 -0.39 3.49
N ALA A 64 -26.03 -0.68 4.70
CA ALA A 64 -26.31 0.11 5.91
C ALA A 64 -25.37 1.32 6.08
N LEU A 65 -24.32 1.45 5.25
CA LEU A 65 -23.33 2.52 5.35
C LEU A 65 -23.78 3.94 4.99
N PRO A 66 -24.73 4.17 4.04
CA PRO A 66 -25.04 5.54 3.58
C PRO A 66 -25.21 6.60 4.67
N PRO A 67 -26.03 6.39 5.73
CA PRO A 67 -26.23 7.41 6.77
C PRO A 67 -24.96 7.72 7.58
N TYR A 68 -23.99 6.79 7.61
CA TYR A 68 -22.72 6.98 8.31
C TYR A 68 -21.70 7.69 7.43
N LEU A 69 -21.66 7.36 6.14
CA LEU A 69 -20.73 7.98 5.18
C LEU A 69 -21.14 9.42 4.85
N GLU A 70 -22.43 9.72 4.69
CA GLU A 70 -22.93 11.08 4.45
C GLU A 70 -22.50 12.02 5.59
N LYS A 71 -22.82 11.65 6.84
CA LYS A 71 -22.41 12.44 8.03
C LYS A 71 -20.90 12.63 8.14
N LEU A 72 -20.11 11.64 7.71
CA LEU A 72 -18.66 11.70 7.76
C LEU A 72 -18.12 12.65 6.68
N LEU A 73 -18.60 12.52 5.45
CA LEU A 73 -18.17 13.35 4.31
C LEU A 73 -18.66 14.80 4.41
N GLU A 74 -19.82 15.04 5.03
CA GLU A 74 -20.28 16.41 5.36
C GLU A 74 -19.31 17.12 6.31
N ARG A 75 -18.74 16.39 7.27
CA ARG A 75 -17.81 16.95 8.27
C ARG A 75 -16.38 17.04 7.75
N GLN A 76 -15.94 16.04 7.00
CA GLN A 76 -14.62 15.99 6.40
C GLN A 76 -14.70 15.48 4.96
N PRO A 77 -14.91 16.40 3.99
CA PRO A 77 -14.93 16.06 2.57
C PRO A 77 -13.68 15.31 2.07
N PRO A 78 -12.44 15.60 2.54
CA PRO A 78 -11.24 14.90 2.03
C PRO A 78 -10.98 13.51 2.65
N HIS A 79 -11.95 12.87 3.33
CA HIS A 79 -11.75 11.56 3.94
C HIS A 79 -11.76 10.42 2.90
N ARG A 80 -10.59 10.11 2.32
CA ARG A 80 -10.42 9.15 1.21
C ARG A 80 -11.09 7.77 1.44
N PRO A 81 -10.95 7.11 2.61
CA PRO A 81 -11.58 5.81 2.83
C PRO A 81 -13.11 5.87 2.72
N ALA A 82 -13.71 6.96 3.20
CA ALA A 82 -15.15 7.16 3.12
C ALA A 82 -15.59 7.50 1.70
N ALA A 83 -14.82 8.34 0.99
CA ALA A 83 -15.06 8.65 -0.41
C ALA A 83 -15.02 7.39 -1.29
N PHE A 84 -14.08 6.49 -1.05
CA PHE A 84 -13.98 5.20 -1.75
C PHE A 84 -15.19 4.31 -1.50
N GLU A 85 -15.59 4.11 -0.23
CA GLU A 85 -16.77 3.29 0.09
C GLU A 85 -18.06 3.88 -0.50
N TRP A 86 -18.17 5.22 -0.50
CA TRP A 86 -19.30 5.95 -1.09
C TRP A 86 -19.35 5.79 -2.60
N ALA A 87 -18.21 5.95 -3.28
CA ALA A 87 -18.09 5.77 -4.72
C ALA A 87 -18.48 4.35 -5.14
N LEU A 88 -18.01 3.33 -4.41
CA LEU A 88 -18.41 1.94 -4.65
C LEU A 88 -19.92 1.72 -4.51
N LEU A 89 -20.55 2.29 -3.48
CA LEU A 89 -22.00 2.20 -3.31
C LEU A 89 -22.75 2.81 -4.50
N LYS A 90 -22.30 3.98 -4.98
CA LYS A 90 -22.88 4.61 -6.18
C LYS A 90 -22.69 3.77 -7.43
N VAL A 91 -21.49 3.21 -7.64
CA VAL A 91 -21.15 2.37 -8.80
C VAL A 91 -21.99 1.10 -8.84
N THR A 92 -22.18 0.43 -7.69
CA THR A 92 -23.04 -0.76 -7.61
C THR A 92 -24.50 -0.48 -7.95
N ARG A 93 -24.93 0.78 -7.91
CA ARG A 93 -26.26 1.24 -8.32
C ARG A 93 -26.30 1.78 -9.76
N GLY A 94 -25.20 1.64 -10.52
CA GLY A 94 -25.11 2.12 -11.89
C GLY A 94 -24.89 3.63 -12.03
N ASN A 95 -24.51 4.34 -10.96
CA ASN A 95 -24.39 5.80 -11.00
C ASN A 95 -23.00 6.24 -11.50
N GLU A 96 -22.98 6.98 -12.61
CA GLU A 96 -21.79 7.55 -13.26
C GLU A 96 -20.95 8.43 -12.33
N GLN A 97 -21.58 9.18 -11.43
CA GLN A 97 -20.83 10.00 -10.45
C GLN A 97 -19.95 9.14 -9.56
N GLY A 98 -20.39 7.92 -9.24
CA GLY A 98 -19.58 6.98 -8.48
C GLY A 98 -18.35 6.53 -9.26
N ALA A 99 -18.50 6.32 -10.58
CA ALA A 99 -17.39 5.95 -11.45
C ALA A 99 -16.36 7.07 -11.52
N ALA A 100 -16.79 8.31 -11.81
CA ALA A 100 -15.90 9.48 -11.81
C ALA A 100 -15.14 9.67 -10.49
N MET A 101 -15.80 9.41 -9.35
CA MET A 101 -15.13 9.43 -8.05
C MET A 101 -14.04 8.35 -7.93
N LEU A 102 -14.29 7.12 -8.39
CA LEU A 102 -13.29 6.06 -8.40
C LEU A 102 -12.13 6.38 -9.35
N GLU A 103 -12.41 6.93 -10.53
CA GLU A 103 -11.37 7.35 -11.49
C GLU A 103 -10.43 8.37 -10.86
N SER A 104 -10.99 9.38 -10.19
CA SER A 104 -10.18 10.37 -9.47
C SER A 104 -9.28 9.74 -8.40
N LEU A 105 -9.71 8.63 -7.77
CA LEU A 105 -8.91 7.89 -6.80
C LEU A 105 -7.81 7.06 -7.49
N VAL A 106 -8.12 6.47 -8.64
CA VAL A 106 -7.18 5.69 -9.47
C VAL A 106 -6.07 6.58 -10.00
N ASP A 107 -6.39 7.76 -10.53
CA ASP A 107 -5.43 8.68 -11.15
C ASP A 107 -4.41 9.24 -10.15
N GLN A 108 -4.76 9.27 -8.87
CA GLN A 108 -3.85 9.68 -7.81
C GLN A 108 -2.78 8.61 -7.48
N GLN A 109 -2.89 7.39 -8.01
CA GLN A 109 -1.89 6.30 -8.07
C GLN A 109 -1.04 6.03 -6.80
N ARG A 110 -1.55 6.31 -5.60
CA ARG A 110 -0.74 6.34 -4.36
C ARG A 110 -1.22 5.45 -3.22
N ASP A 111 -2.26 4.63 -3.43
CA ASP A 111 -2.95 4.01 -2.29
C ASP A 111 -3.36 2.55 -2.51
N SER A 112 -3.58 1.88 -1.38
CA SER A 112 -4.19 0.55 -1.22
C SER A 112 -5.54 0.39 -1.92
N TYR A 113 -6.25 1.49 -2.17
CA TYR A 113 -7.55 1.51 -2.86
C TYR A 113 -7.48 1.44 -4.39
N TYR A 114 -6.29 1.62 -4.99
CA TYR A 114 -6.13 1.65 -6.45
C TYR A 114 -6.70 0.40 -7.14
N GLU A 115 -6.26 -0.78 -6.71
CA GLU A 115 -6.63 -2.04 -7.34
C GLU A 115 -8.13 -2.38 -7.12
N PRO A 116 -8.67 -2.27 -5.89
CA PRO A 116 -10.10 -2.37 -5.68
C PRO A 116 -10.93 -1.38 -6.52
N ALA A 117 -10.44 -0.16 -6.73
CA ALA A 117 -11.11 0.85 -7.55
C ALA A 117 -11.10 0.46 -9.05
N CYS A 118 -9.95 0.05 -9.59
CA CYS A 118 -9.86 -0.44 -10.97
C CYS A 118 -10.75 -1.66 -11.20
N GLN A 119 -10.81 -2.60 -10.25
CA GLN A 119 -11.69 -3.77 -10.35
C GLN A 119 -13.17 -3.39 -10.37
N ALA A 120 -13.57 -2.43 -9.54
CA ALA A 120 -14.94 -1.94 -9.51
C ALA A 120 -15.33 -1.15 -10.76
N LEU A 121 -14.42 -0.31 -11.29
CA LEU A 121 -14.60 0.39 -12.55
C LEU A 121 -14.71 -0.58 -13.73
N ARG A 122 -13.85 -1.61 -13.79
CA ARG A 122 -13.94 -2.66 -14.80
C ARG A 122 -15.32 -3.32 -14.79
N ALA A 123 -15.80 -3.72 -13.61
CA ALA A 123 -17.11 -4.34 -13.47
C ALA A 123 -18.26 -3.39 -13.90
N TYR A 124 -18.14 -2.10 -13.58
CA TYR A 124 -19.10 -1.08 -13.99
C TYR A 124 -19.13 -0.87 -15.51
N TYR A 125 -17.97 -0.71 -16.14
CA TYR A 125 -17.85 -0.51 -17.58
C TYR A 125 -18.30 -1.75 -18.37
N GLN A 126 -18.04 -2.94 -17.84
CA GLN A 126 -18.57 -4.18 -18.41
C GLN A 126 -20.10 -4.22 -18.40
N LEU A 127 -20.75 -3.76 -17.31
CA LEU A 127 -22.21 -3.75 -17.20
C LEU A 127 -22.88 -2.66 -18.05
N THR A 128 -22.20 -1.53 -18.25
CA THR A 128 -22.74 -0.36 -18.96
C THR A 128 -22.34 -0.31 -20.44
N GLY A 129 -21.47 -1.20 -20.91
CA GLY A 129 -21.07 -1.30 -22.32
C GLY A 129 -19.93 -0.36 -22.76
N HIS A 130 -19.20 0.21 -21.80
CA HIS A 130 -18.07 1.13 -22.04
C HIS A 130 -16.77 0.33 -22.26
N PHE A 131 -16.64 -0.29 -23.44
CA PHE A 131 -15.58 -1.25 -23.72
C PHE A 131 -14.17 -0.66 -23.78
N GLU A 132 -14.01 0.61 -24.19
CA GLU A 132 -12.69 1.24 -24.27
C GLU A 132 -12.12 1.52 -22.88
N GLU A 133 -12.95 2.07 -21.99
CA GLU A 133 -12.63 2.35 -20.60
C GLU A 133 -12.40 1.07 -19.82
N MET A 134 -13.19 0.02 -20.09
CA MET A 134 -12.94 -1.33 -19.55
C MET A 134 -11.55 -1.84 -19.93
N ARG A 135 -11.16 -1.72 -21.21
CA ARG A 135 -9.84 -2.15 -21.68
C ARG A 135 -8.70 -1.34 -21.07
N ASP A 136 -8.89 -0.04 -20.85
CA ASP A 136 -7.90 0.78 -20.12
C ASP A 136 -7.75 0.29 -18.67
N MET A 137 -8.85 0.00 -17.98
CA MET A 137 -8.81 -0.55 -16.61
C MET A 137 -8.13 -1.92 -16.57
N GLU A 138 -8.37 -2.79 -17.57
CA GLU A 138 -7.69 -4.08 -17.70
C GLU A 138 -6.20 -3.90 -17.92
N ALA A 139 -5.77 -3.04 -18.86
CA ALA A 139 -4.37 -2.75 -19.10
C ALA A 139 -3.65 -2.21 -17.84
N ARG A 140 -4.34 -1.37 -17.06
CA ARG A 140 -3.84 -0.86 -15.76
C ARG A 140 -3.66 -1.98 -14.73
N LEU A 141 -4.62 -2.90 -14.62
CA LEU A 141 -4.55 -4.06 -13.72
C LEU A 141 -3.45 -5.04 -14.16
N ASP A 142 -3.40 -5.39 -15.45
CA ASP A 142 -2.40 -6.29 -16.02
C ASP A 142 -0.98 -5.72 -15.85
N GLY A 143 -0.79 -4.42 -16.07
CA GLY A 143 0.48 -3.74 -15.82
C GLY A 143 0.92 -3.77 -14.35
N ARG A 144 -0.03 -3.88 -13.40
CA ARG A 144 0.25 -4.03 -11.97
C ARG A 144 0.54 -5.48 -11.61
N ASP A 145 -0.16 -6.46 -12.18
CA ASP A 145 0.07 -7.88 -11.93
C ASP A 145 1.36 -8.35 -12.57
N ALA A 146 1.60 -8.00 -13.83
CA ALA A 146 2.86 -8.23 -14.52
C ALA A 146 4.04 -7.61 -13.76
N TRP A 147 3.83 -6.47 -13.09
CA TRP A 147 4.83 -5.89 -12.20
C TRP A 147 4.98 -6.60 -10.86
N THR A 148 3.89 -6.98 -10.21
CA THR A 148 3.96 -7.67 -8.91
C THR A 148 4.64 -9.02 -9.10
N ASP A 149 4.36 -9.68 -10.21
CA ASP A 149 5.05 -10.86 -10.68
C ASP A 149 6.50 -10.53 -11.09
N TRP A 150 6.74 -9.44 -11.82
CA TRP A 150 8.09 -8.96 -12.12
C TRP A 150 8.87 -8.59 -10.86
N MET A 151 8.26 -8.18 -9.75
CA MET A 151 8.92 -7.86 -8.47
C MET A 151 9.20 -9.12 -7.65
N ARG A 152 8.23 -10.04 -7.61
CA ARG A 152 8.39 -11.36 -6.97
C ARG A 152 9.47 -12.18 -7.68
N GLU A 153 9.52 -12.07 -9.00
CA GLU A 153 10.55 -12.67 -9.85
C GLU A 153 11.80 -11.77 -9.94
N GLY A 154 11.64 -10.47 -9.76
CA GLY A 154 12.63 -9.40 -9.92
C GLY A 154 13.63 -9.35 -8.80
N HIS A 155 13.27 -9.69 -7.56
CA HIS A 155 14.29 -9.92 -6.54
C HIS A 155 15.26 -11.06 -6.94
N ARG A 156 14.84 -12.00 -7.80
CA ARG A 156 15.72 -13.03 -8.38
C ARG A 156 16.38 -12.57 -9.70
N ARG A 157 15.75 -11.67 -10.47
CA ARG A 157 16.20 -11.17 -11.79
C ARG A 157 16.84 -9.78 -11.81
N LEU A 158 16.87 -9.06 -10.69
CA LEU A 158 17.77 -7.95 -10.38
C LEU A 158 19.19 -8.54 -10.30
N SER A 159 19.60 -9.11 -11.42
CA SER A 159 20.85 -9.78 -11.63
C SER A 159 21.94 -8.76 -11.41
N SER A 160 23.07 -9.23 -10.91
CA SER A 160 24.33 -8.47 -10.90
C SER A 160 24.68 -7.83 -12.25
N ARG A 161 24.03 -8.26 -13.35
CA ARG A 161 24.23 -7.77 -14.72
C ARG A 161 23.23 -6.69 -15.19
N MET A 162 22.13 -6.41 -14.50
CA MET A 162 21.15 -5.41 -14.96
C MET A 162 21.76 -4.00 -14.95
N PRO A 163 21.90 -3.27 -16.08
CA PRO A 163 22.60 -1.97 -16.10
C PRO A 163 21.96 -0.93 -15.15
N CYS A 164 22.77 -0.02 -14.61
CA CYS A 164 22.31 1.10 -13.79
C CYS A 164 22.59 2.39 -14.57
N LEU A 165 21.57 3.21 -14.73
CA LEU A 165 21.64 4.48 -15.44
C LEU A 165 21.50 5.65 -14.44
N PRO A 166 21.97 6.86 -14.78
CA PRO A 166 21.72 8.05 -13.97
C PRO A 166 20.23 8.26 -13.74
N HIS A 167 19.84 8.65 -12.52
CA HIS A 167 18.43 8.76 -12.14
C HIS A 167 17.67 9.84 -12.95
N GLY A 168 18.36 10.87 -13.45
CA GLY A 168 17.78 11.88 -14.35
C GLY A 168 16.63 12.69 -13.74
N LEU A 169 16.59 12.76 -12.42
CA LEU A 169 15.58 13.52 -11.67
C LEU A 169 16.02 14.97 -11.55
N THR A 170 15.05 15.87 -11.56
CA THR A 170 15.24 17.28 -11.27
C THR A 170 15.43 17.51 -9.77
N GLU A 171 15.98 18.66 -9.38
CA GLU A 171 16.13 19.04 -7.97
C GLU A 171 14.78 19.13 -7.24
N GLY A 172 13.72 19.56 -7.94
CA GLY A 172 12.36 19.58 -7.37
C GLY A 172 11.81 18.18 -7.06
N GLU A 173 12.19 17.17 -7.84
CA GLU A 173 11.80 15.77 -7.59
C GLU A 173 12.68 15.11 -6.51
N LEU A 174 13.94 15.53 -6.38
CA LEU A 174 14.86 15.02 -5.36
C LEU A 174 14.61 15.59 -3.97
N ALA A 175 14.17 16.84 -3.86
CA ALA A 175 14.02 17.52 -2.57
C ALA A 175 13.13 16.76 -1.56
N PRO A 176 11.93 16.24 -1.93
CA PRO A 176 11.10 15.46 -1.02
C PRO A 176 11.78 14.14 -0.58
N VAL A 177 12.55 13.52 -1.47
CA VAL A 177 13.26 12.27 -1.17
C VAL A 177 14.41 12.53 -0.21
N ARG A 178 15.19 13.60 -0.43
CA ARG A 178 16.25 14.02 0.50
C ARG A 178 15.70 14.36 1.88
N GLN A 179 14.55 15.03 1.95
CA GLN A 179 13.89 15.32 3.23
C GLN A 179 13.57 14.02 4.00
N VAL A 180 12.90 13.06 3.36
CA VAL A 180 12.54 11.78 3.99
C VAL A 180 13.78 10.98 4.42
N ILE A 181 14.84 11.02 3.63
CA ILE A 181 16.12 10.37 3.94
C ILE A 181 16.82 11.07 5.11
N GLY A 182 16.81 12.40 5.15
CA GLY A 182 17.43 13.21 6.21
C GLY A 182 16.74 13.05 7.58
N GLU A 183 15.48 12.64 7.60
CA GLU A 183 14.75 12.32 8.84
C GLU A 183 15.12 10.94 9.42
N GLU A 184 15.87 10.09 8.70
CA GLU A 184 16.22 8.74 9.16
C GLU A 184 17.60 8.74 9.87
N PRO A 185 17.63 8.61 11.21
CA PRO A 185 18.80 8.95 12.04
C PRO A 185 20.00 8.01 11.88
N LEU A 186 19.82 6.85 11.25
CA LEU A 186 20.87 5.84 11.12
C LEU A 186 21.54 5.80 9.73
N LEU A 187 21.05 6.61 8.78
CA LEU A 187 21.61 6.65 7.44
C LEU A 187 22.94 7.40 7.40
N GLN A 188 23.92 6.83 6.69
CA GLN A 188 25.17 7.50 6.36
C GLN A 188 25.18 8.01 4.92
N GLY A 189 24.50 7.30 4.03
CA GLY A 189 24.46 7.68 2.63
C GLY A 189 23.30 7.05 1.91
N ALA A 190 22.86 7.77 0.88
CA ALA A 190 21.85 7.31 -0.05
C ALA A 190 22.32 7.54 -1.49
N TRP A 191 22.15 6.52 -2.32
CA TRP A 191 22.48 6.55 -3.75
C TRP A 191 21.26 6.12 -4.56
N LEU A 192 20.97 6.85 -5.63
CA LEU A 192 19.83 6.65 -6.49
C LEU A 192 20.31 6.40 -7.93
N ALA A 193 19.77 5.35 -8.54
CA ALA A 193 19.96 5.07 -9.95
C ALA A 193 18.64 4.68 -10.61
N LEU A 194 18.59 4.74 -11.94
CA LEU A 194 17.51 4.15 -12.72
C LEU A 194 17.93 2.73 -13.14
N ALA A 195 17.04 1.75 -12.96
CA ALA A 195 17.25 0.41 -13.48
C ALA A 195 17.22 0.42 -15.01
N GLY A 196 18.20 -0.19 -15.67
CA GLY A 196 18.24 -0.29 -17.12
C GLY A 196 17.44 -1.46 -17.67
N ASN A 197 17.27 -1.50 -19.00
CA ASN A 197 16.58 -2.55 -19.75
C ASN A 197 15.14 -2.83 -19.28
N GLN A 198 14.41 -1.78 -18.90
CA GLN A 198 13.00 -1.91 -18.54
C GLN A 198 12.15 -2.17 -19.80
N PRO A 199 11.10 -3.02 -19.72
CA PRO A 199 10.18 -3.23 -20.83
C PRO A 199 9.55 -1.91 -21.29
N ALA A 200 9.32 -1.78 -22.60
CA ALA A 200 8.61 -0.61 -23.14
C ALA A 200 7.25 -0.46 -22.47
N GLY A 201 6.89 0.76 -22.09
CA GLY A 201 5.63 1.07 -21.38
C GLY A 201 5.66 0.80 -19.86
N SER A 202 6.74 0.27 -19.29
CA SER A 202 6.86 0.11 -17.84
C SER A 202 7.14 1.45 -17.14
N PRO A 203 6.58 1.69 -15.94
CA PRO A 203 6.92 2.87 -15.15
C PRO A 203 8.39 2.84 -14.77
N ARG A 204 9.04 4.02 -14.73
CA ARG A 204 10.46 4.15 -14.37
C ARG A 204 10.76 3.48 -13.03
N LEU A 205 11.69 2.54 -13.03
CA LEU A 205 12.19 1.88 -11.83
C LEU A 205 13.46 2.53 -11.31
N PHE A 206 13.39 3.07 -10.10
CA PHE A 206 14.50 3.61 -9.35
C PHE A 206 15.05 2.60 -8.35
N LEU A 207 16.38 2.52 -8.27
CA LEU A 207 17.12 1.74 -7.28
C LEU A 207 17.69 2.71 -6.25
N LEU A 208 17.15 2.67 -5.04
CA LEU A 208 17.65 3.44 -3.91
C LEU A 208 18.52 2.54 -3.03
N CYS A 209 19.82 2.72 -3.10
CA CYS A 209 20.76 2.10 -2.18
C CYS A 209 20.88 2.95 -0.93
N ILE A 210 20.68 2.35 0.24
CA ILE A 210 20.91 3.01 1.53
C ILE A 210 22.01 2.30 2.30
N SER A 211 22.88 3.08 2.96
CA SER A 211 23.87 2.55 3.89
C SER A 211 23.62 3.15 5.26
N THR A 212 23.64 2.33 6.31
CA THR A 212 23.62 2.80 7.69
C THR A 212 25.03 2.83 8.26
N SER A 213 25.22 3.57 9.36
CA SER A 213 26.51 3.60 10.05
C SER A 213 27.00 2.20 10.40
N ALA A 214 28.24 1.91 10.02
CA ALA A 214 28.92 0.71 10.45
C ALA A 214 29.47 0.94 11.86
N GLU A 215 28.76 0.45 12.86
CA GLU A 215 29.42 0.12 14.12
C GLU A 215 30.64 -0.79 13.85
N PRO A 216 31.69 -0.76 14.69
CA PRO A 216 32.84 -1.64 14.54
C PRO A 216 32.39 -3.09 14.32
N LYS A 217 33.10 -3.84 13.46
CA LYS A 217 32.70 -5.18 12.97
C LYS A 217 32.20 -6.16 14.06
N LEU A 218 32.58 -5.97 15.32
CA LEU A 218 32.17 -6.74 16.49
C LEU A 218 30.72 -6.50 16.95
N PHE A 219 30.13 -5.32 16.73
CA PHE A 219 28.76 -4.97 17.17
C PHE A 219 27.78 -4.76 16.02
N ARG A 220 28.23 -4.99 14.77
CA ARG A 220 27.46 -4.71 13.56
C ARG A 220 26.10 -5.42 13.57
N ASP A 221 25.05 -4.64 13.82
CA ASP A 221 23.67 -5.08 13.70
C ASP A 221 23.37 -5.35 12.22
N ARG A 222 23.43 -6.63 11.83
CA ARG A 222 23.18 -7.11 10.46
C ARG A 222 21.77 -6.75 9.94
N GLY A 223 20.86 -6.30 10.81
CA GLY A 223 19.50 -5.89 10.45
C GLY A 223 19.27 -4.38 10.41
N ALA A 224 20.22 -3.53 10.79
CA ALA A 224 20.02 -2.06 10.84
C ALA A 224 19.63 -1.46 9.47
N GLU A 225 20.32 -1.88 8.41
CA GLU A 225 20.00 -1.45 7.04
C GLU A 225 18.62 -1.95 6.60
N SER A 226 18.28 -3.20 6.91
CA SER A 226 16.97 -3.77 6.59
C SER A 226 15.82 -3.09 7.34
N ARG A 227 16.04 -2.70 8.62
CA ARG A 227 15.04 -1.95 9.39
C ARG A 227 14.86 -0.53 8.86
N SER A 228 15.95 0.14 8.51
CA SER A 228 15.91 1.47 7.89
C SER A 228 15.22 1.42 6.52
N ALA A 229 15.54 0.42 5.70
CA ALA A 229 14.86 0.17 4.43
C ALA A 229 13.35 0.04 4.63
N ARG A 230 12.92 -0.81 5.57
CA ARG A 230 11.50 -1.00 5.89
C ARG A 230 10.80 0.27 6.37
N ARG A 231 11.48 1.17 7.10
CA ARG A 231 10.92 2.46 7.54
C ARG A 231 10.74 3.46 6.40
N LEU A 232 11.61 3.38 5.40
CA LEU A 232 11.56 4.24 4.21
C LEU A 232 10.56 3.73 3.15
N VAL A 233 10.27 2.42 3.14
CA VAL A 233 9.21 1.85 2.29
C VAL A 233 7.89 2.58 2.56
N GLY A 234 7.32 3.16 1.50
CA GLY A 234 6.05 3.90 1.56
C GLY A 234 6.18 5.39 1.92
N LYS A 235 7.33 5.85 2.41
CA LYS A 235 7.59 7.29 2.63
C LYS A 235 8.21 7.99 1.43
N ILE A 236 8.96 7.23 0.62
CA ILE A 236 9.66 7.77 -0.54
C ILE A 236 8.72 7.85 -1.73
N SER A 237 8.55 9.06 -2.27
CA SER A 237 7.76 9.34 -3.46
C SER A 237 8.67 9.76 -4.61
N LEU A 238 8.63 9.02 -5.72
CA LEU A 238 9.37 9.30 -6.96
C LEU A 238 8.41 9.26 -8.15
N PRO A 239 8.74 9.88 -9.31
CA PRO A 239 7.95 9.81 -10.55
C PRO A 239 8.12 8.43 -11.22
N GLY A 240 7.82 7.38 -10.47
CA GLY A 240 8.09 5.99 -10.82
C GLY A 240 8.03 5.11 -9.58
N ARG A 241 8.58 3.91 -9.71
CA ARG A 241 8.65 2.92 -8.63
C ARG A 241 10.04 2.93 -8.01
N VAL A 242 10.13 2.69 -6.72
CA VAL A 242 11.41 2.60 -6.02
C VAL A 242 11.60 1.20 -5.42
N ILE A 243 12.80 0.65 -5.58
CA ILE A 243 13.27 -0.50 -4.83
C ILE A 243 14.38 -0.03 -3.93
N ILE A 244 14.22 -0.30 -2.63
CA ILE A 244 15.25 0.01 -1.64
C ILE A 244 16.14 -1.22 -1.50
N ILE A 245 17.42 -1.06 -1.84
CA ILE A 245 18.45 -2.08 -1.72
C ILE A 245 19.46 -1.68 -0.66
N VAL A 246 20.17 -2.67 -0.12
CA VAL A 246 21.21 -2.46 0.90
C VAL A 246 22.54 -3.03 0.41
N PRO A 247 23.69 -2.46 0.81
CA PRO A 247 25.02 -2.90 0.35
C PRO A 247 25.43 -4.28 0.90
N GLN A 248 24.67 -4.84 1.83
CA GLN A 248 24.87 -6.15 2.42
C GLN A 248 23.86 -7.18 1.86
N GLY A 249 24.12 -8.48 2.06
CA GLY A 249 23.19 -9.54 1.67
C GLY A 249 23.13 -9.82 0.16
N SER A 250 21.93 -10.18 -0.34
CA SER A 250 21.68 -10.59 -1.73
C SER A 250 21.94 -9.48 -2.75
N ASP A 251 21.78 -8.23 -2.35
CA ASP A 251 21.77 -7.09 -3.29
C ASP A 251 23.14 -6.43 -3.42
N ARG A 252 24.16 -6.94 -2.72
CA ARG A 252 25.52 -6.37 -2.63
C ARG A 252 26.12 -6.00 -3.99
N ALA A 253 25.95 -6.86 -5.00
CA ALA A 253 26.49 -6.62 -6.34
C ALA A 253 25.80 -5.44 -7.03
N LEU A 254 24.48 -5.32 -6.88
CA LEU A 254 23.69 -4.24 -7.43
C LEU A 254 23.98 -2.92 -6.69
N ALA A 255 23.99 -2.96 -5.36
CA ALA A 255 24.30 -1.82 -4.50
C ALA A 255 25.65 -1.19 -4.85
N ARG A 256 26.71 -2.00 -4.99
CA ARG A 256 28.04 -1.51 -5.42
C ARG A 256 27.99 -0.75 -6.73
N ARG A 257 27.20 -1.22 -7.69
CA ARG A 257 27.10 -0.59 -9.01
C ARG A 257 26.31 0.70 -8.96
N VAL A 258 25.23 0.75 -8.18
CA VAL A 258 24.50 1.99 -7.91
C VAL A 258 25.43 3.00 -7.25
N MET A 259 26.17 2.61 -6.21
CA MET A 259 27.11 3.47 -5.48
C MET A 259 28.30 3.94 -6.34
N ALA A 260 28.74 3.14 -7.32
CA ALA A 260 29.84 3.47 -8.21
C ALA A 260 29.43 4.40 -9.37
N LEU A 261 28.12 4.62 -9.57
CA LEU A 261 27.61 5.43 -10.67
C LEU A 261 27.82 6.93 -10.36
N PRO A 262 28.44 7.72 -11.26
CA PRO A 262 28.62 9.16 -11.06
C PRO A 262 27.29 9.89 -10.91
N GLY A 263 27.21 10.81 -9.94
CA GLY A 263 25.99 11.57 -9.67
C GLY A 263 24.84 10.77 -9.03
N SER A 264 25.05 9.49 -8.70
CA SER A 264 24.04 8.70 -8.00
C SER A 264 23.84 9.10 -6.55
N GLN A 265 24.85 9.70 -5.92
CA GLN A 265 24.78 10.06 -4.51
C GLN A 265 23.83 11.25 -4.31
N ILE A 266 22.76 11.03 -3.56
CA ILE A 266 21.73 12.04 -3.30
C ILE A 266 21.80 12.64 -1.90
N GLU A 267 22.37 11.92 -0.93
CA GLU A 267 22.52 12.39 0.45
C GLU A 267 23.79 11.81 1.11
N LEU A 268 24.47 12.63 1.90
CA LEU A 268 25.63 12.28 2.72
C LEU A 268 25.39 12.76 4.14
N HIS A 269 25.07 11.83 5.04
CA HIS A 269 25.19 12.11 6.46
C HIS A 269 26.67 11.92 6.83
N ARG A 270 27.43 13.03 6.76
CA ARG A 270 28.71 13.11 7.46
C ARG A 270 28.37 12.97 8.94
N GLY A 271 28.54 11.76 9.48
CA GLY A 271 28.39 11.55 10.91
C GLY A 271 29.22 12.62 11.61
N SER A 272 28.56 13.47 12.39
CA SER A 272 29.26 14.20 13.43
C SER A 272 29.88 13.09 14.30
N PRO A 273 31.22 12.98 14.41
CA PRO A 273 31.76 12.21 15.50
C PRO A 273 31.17 12.85 16.77
N ALA A 274 30.49 12.04 17.57
CA ALA A 274 30.06 12.48 18.87
C ALA A 274 31.31 12.88 19.67
N ASP A 275 31.33 14.14 20.12
CA ASP A 275 32.06 14.55 21.33
C ASP A 275 31.42 13.88 22.57
#